data_AF-A0A6N2WA83-F1
#
_entry.id   AF-A0A6N2WA83-F1
#
_cell.length_a   1.000
_cell.length_b   1.000
_cell.length_c   1.000
_cell.angle_alpha   90.00
_cell.angle_beta   90.00
_cell.angle_gamma   90.00
#
_symmetry.space_group_name_H-M   'P 1'
#
loop_
_entity.id
_entity.type
_entity.pdbx_description
1 polymer ?
#
loop_
_entity_poly.entity_id
_entity_poly.type
_entity_poly.pdbx_seq_one_letter_code
_entity_poly.pdbx_strand_id
1 'polypeptide(L)'
;MNVYIYDKTFDGLLTAVFDAYFRKTFPDFLLSEGDALPLFYDELHTVVTDEEKAARVWRGLQKKVSASALGCLTQSWLSELPNIGMLIFRYIRKAIDAPRSIETNFGDPDVLQLAQIWKKVDGERVHLMQFVRFQKAADGTFFAAFEPQYNALPLTIQHFKDRFADQKWIVYDMKRRYGFYYDLQEVTTISFDDDSKAAHLITGMLDESLMDENEKIFQKLWKTYFKAICIKERMNPRKHKKDMPVRYWKYLTEKQGNEK
;
A
#
# COMPACT_ATOMS: atom_id res chain seq x y z
N MET A 1 17.89 -24.26 14.14
CA MET A 1 17.02 -23.16 13.69
C MET A 1 15.89 -23.73 12.86
N ASN A 2 14.66 -23.30 13.14
CA ASN A 2 13.48 -23.73 12.41
C ASN A 2 13.18 -22.74 11.29
N VAL A 3 13.05 -23.23 10.06
CA VAL A 3 12.76 -22.42 8.88
C VAL A 3 11.39 -22.80 8.35
N TYR A 4 10.53 -21.79 8.19
CA TYR A 4 9.22 -21.96 7.55
C TYR A 4 9.26 -21.32 6.17
N ILE A 5 8.84 -22.05 5.15
CA ILE A 5 8.64 -21.54 3.78
C ILE A 5 7.14 -21.40 3.53
N TYR A 6 6.72 -20.31 2.91
CA TYR A 6 5.33 -20.08 2.51
C TYR A 6 5.26 -19.23 1.24
N ASP A 7 4.06 -19.05 0.71
CA ASP A 7 3.76 -18.36 -0.55
C ASP A 7 3.83 -16.81 -0.50
N LYS A 8 4.25 -16.22 0.62
CA LYS A 8 4.23 -14.76 0.86
C LYS A 8 2.84 -14.11 0.72
N THR A 9 1.76 -14.87 0.96
CA THR A 9 0.42 -14.30 1.13
C THR A 9 0.10 -14.04 2.61
N PHE A 10 -0.86 -13.15 2.88
CA PHE A 10 -1.27 -12.89 4.27
C PHE A 10 -1.92 -14.14 4.90
N ASP A 11 -2.71 -14.89 4.13
CA ASP A 11 -3.34 -16.12 4.62
C ASP A 11 -2.31 -17.24 4.83
N GLY A 12 -1.28 -17.33 3.99
CA GLY A 12 -0.13 -18.21 4.21
C GLY A 12 0.61 -17.86 5.50
N LEU A 13 0.78 -16.56 5.81
CA LEU A 13 1.35 -16.13 7.09
C LEU A 13 0.48 -16.55 8.29
N LEU A 14 -0.84 -16.39 8.21
CA LEU A 14 -1.76 -16.84 9.26
C LEU A 14 -1.75 -18.37 9.39
N THR A 15 -1.64 -19.09 8.28
CA THR A 15 -1.49 -20.55 8.28
C THR A 15 -0.19 -20.98 8.94
N ALA A 16 0.92 -20.26 8.70
CA ALA A 16 2.18 -20.50 9.38
C ALA A 16 2.07 -20.34 10.90
N VAL A 17 1.31 -19.34 11.38
CA VAL A 17 0.99 -19.19 12.81
C VAL A 17 0.23 -20.41 13.31
N PHE A 18 -0.82 -20.84 12.60
CA PHE A 18 -1.60 -22.02 12.99
C PHE A 18 -0.70 -23.27 13.13
N ASP A 19 0.08 -23.54 12.09
CA ASP A 19 0.98 -24.70 12.04
C ASP A 19 2.01 -24.65 13.17
N ALA A 20 2.55 -23.47 13.49
CA ALA A 20 3.50 -23.33 14.59
C ALA A 20 2.91 -23.72 15.96
N TYR A 21 1.66 -23.32 16.23
CA TYR A 21 0.96 -23.73 17.46
C TYR A 21 0.57 -25.21 17.44
N PHE A 22 0.16 -25.75 16.29
CA PHE A 22 -0.23 -27.15 16.14
C PHE A 22 0.98 -28.10 16.33
N ARG A 23 2.11 -27.77 15.71
CA ARG A 23 3.36 -28.54 15.74
C ARG A 23 4.18 -28.27 17.01
N LYS A 24 3.86 -27.21 17.75
CA LYS A 24 4.65 -26.67 18.87
C LYS A 24 6.09 -26.33 18.48
N THR A 25 6.32 -26.03 17.21
CA THR A 25 7.61 -25.58 16.66
C THR A 25 7.43 -24.18 16.10
N PHE A 26 8.24 -23.23 16.53
CA PHE A 26 8.14 -21.84 16.06
C PHE A 26 9.28 -21.53 15.11
N PRO A 27 9.04 -20.83 13.99
CA PRO A 27 10.08 -20.44 13.06
C PRO A 27 11.03 -19.41 13.67
N ASP A 28 12.33 -19.58 13.41
CA ASP A 28 13.33 -18.51 13.55
C ASP A 28 13.35 -17.63 12.29
N PHE A 29 13.10 -18.25 11.12
CA PHE A 29 12.99 -17.58 9.83
C PHE A 29 11.71 -17.97 9.10
N LEU A 30 11.10 -16.97 8.46
CA LEU A 30 9.92 -17.11 7.62
C LEU A 30 10.29 -16.59 6.21
N LEU A 31 10.42 -17.51 5.26
CA LEU A 31 10.98 -17.26 3.93
C LEU A 31 9.96 -17.54 2.83
N SER A 32 10.15 -16.92 1.66
CA SER A 32 9.37 -17.26 0.46
C SER A 32 9.84 -18.54 -0.17
N GLU A 33 8.95 -19.17 -0.94
CA GLU A 33 9.37 -20.05 -2.03
C GLU A 33 10.36 -19.30 -2.94
N GLY A 34 11.58 -19.86 -3.08
CA GLY A 34 12.66 -19.27 -3.89
C GLY A 34 13.67 -18.41 -3.13
N ASP A 35 13.43 -18.04 -1.87
CA ASP A 35 14.43 -17.35 -1.05
C ASP A 35 15.60 -18.30 -0.71
N ALA A 36 16.82 -17.76 -0.63
CA ALA A 36 18.00 -18.55 -0.28
C ALA A 36 17.90 -19.07 1.16
N LEU A 37 18.06 -20.39 1.32
CA LEU A 37 18.04 -21.02 2.63
C LEU A 37 19.33 -20.73 3.40
N PRO A 38 19.26 -20.63 4.74
CA PRO A 38 20.44 -20.64 5.59
C PRO A 38 21.31 -21.87 5.33
N LEU A 39 22.64 -21.72 5.44
CA LEU A 39 23.59 -22.82 5.23
C LEU A 39 23.36 -23.99 6.21
N PHE A 40 22.88 -23.70 7.42
CA PHE A 40 22.52 -24.67 8.44
C PHE A 40 21.12 -24.37 8.98
N TYR A 41 20.26 -25.38 9.00
CA TYR A 41 18.95 -25.35 9.66
C TYR A 41 18.64 -26.75 10.20
N ASP A 42 17.85 -26.81 11.28
CA ASP A 42 17.52 -28.09 11.93
C ASP A 42 16.27 -28.69 11.30
N GLU A 43 15.27 -27.84 11.04
CA GLU A 43 13.98 -28.23 10.53
C GLU A 43 13.52 -27.25 9.47
N LEU A 44 13.04 -27.79 8.36
CA LEU A 44 12.39 -27.06 7.29
C LEU A 44 10.92 -27.48 7.20
N HIS A 45 10.01 -26.52 7.35
CA HIS A 45 8.57 -26.75 7.21
C HIS A 45 8.01 -25.92 6.06
N THR A 46 7.39 -26.58 5.10
CA THR A 46 6.66 -25.90 4.02
C THR A 46 5.21 -25.72 4.45
N VAL A 47 4.81 -24.46 4.59
CA VAL A 47 3.45 -24.05 4.92
C VAL A 47 2.64 -23.99 3.63
N VAL A 48 1.62 -24.83 3.52
CA VAL A 48 0.63 -24.78 2.45
C VAL A 48 -0.53 -23.91 2.94
N THR A 49 -0.83 -22.84 2.21
CA THR A 49 -1.90 -21.91 2.56
C THR A 49 -3.25 -22.61 2.62
N ASP A 50 -3.94 -22.40 3.74
CA ASP A 50 -5.21 -23.04 4.06
C ASP A 50 -6.13 -21.98 4.68
N GLU A 51 -7.19 -21.65 3.93
CA GLU A 51 -8.13 -20.59 4.31
C GLU A 51 -8.84 -20.88 5.64
N GLU A 52 -9.13 -22.15 5.96
CA GLU A 52 -9.80 -22.51 7.22
C GLU A 52 -8.88 -22.29 8.42
N LYS A 53 -7.60 -22.69 8.29
CA LYS A 53 -6.56 -22.45 9.31
C LYS A 53 -6.34 -20.96 9.51
N ALA A 54 -6.16 -20.21 8.41
CA ALA A 54 -5.99 -18.76 8.43
C ALA A 54 -7.18 -18.07 9.11
N ALA A 55 -8.42 -18.42 8.72
CA ALA A 55 -9.64 -17.88 9.31
C ALA A 55 -9.78 -18.20 10.81
N ARG A 56 -9.29 -19.36 11.26
CA ARG A 56 -9.30 -19.73 12.69
C ARG A 56 -8.33 -18.85 13.49
N VAL A 57 -7.13 -18.60 12.98
CA VAL A 57 -6.17 -17.68 13.61
C VAL A 57 -6.74 -16.26 13.64
N TRP A 58 -7.32 -15.81 12.53
CA TRP A 58 -7.94 -14.49 12.43
C TRP A 58 -9.07 -14.29 13.44
N ARG A 59 -9.99 -15.26 13.57
CA ARG A 59 -11.04 -15.25 14.60
C ARG A 59 -10.49 -15.28 16.02
N GLY A 60 -9.38 -15.96 16.25
CA GLY A 60 -8.66 -15.95 17.52
C GLY A 60 -8.14 -14.54 17.87
N LEU A 61 -7.51 -13.89 16.89
CA LEU A 61 -7.02 -12.52 17.02
C LEU A 61 -8.14 -11.50 17.27
N GLN A 62 -9.26 -11.63 16.58
CA GLN A 62 -10.45 -10.76 16.78
C GLN A 62 -10.98 -10.77 18.23
N LYS A 63 -10.73 -11.84 18.98
CA LYS A 63 -11.11 -11.93 20.41
C LYS A 63 -10.05 -11.38 21.36
N LYS A 64 -8.82 -11.21 20.89
CA LYS A 64 -7.66 -10.83 21.70
C LYS A 64 -7.27 -9.37 21.55
N VAL A 65 -7.49 -8.79 20.37
CA VAL A 65 -7.11 -7.41 20.04
C VAL A 65 -8.26 -6.62 19.42
N SER A 66 -8.20 -5.30 19.52
CA SER A 66 -9.21 -4.40 18.94
C SER A 66 -9.23 -4.41 17.41
N ALA A 67 -10.34 -3.94 16.82
CA ALA A 67 -10.44 -3.73 15.38
C ALA A 67 -9.36 -2.76 14.83
N SER A 68 -8.96 -1.77 15.64
CA SER A 68 -7.87 -0.86 15.26
C SER A 68 -6.52 -1.58 15.18
N ALA A 69 -6.24 -2.52 16.09
CA ALA A 69 -5.01 -3.30 16.05
C ALA A 69 -5.01 -4.33 14.91
N LEU A 70 -6.15 -4.94 14.60
CA LEU A 70 -6.30 -5.76 13.39
C LEU A 70 -6.04 -4.95 12.12
N GLY A 71 -6.59 -3.73 12.04
CA GLY A 71 -6.31 -2.80 10.95
C GLY A 71 -4.83 -2.40 10.89
N CYS A 72 -4.19 -2.20 12.04
CA CYS A 72 -2.75 -1.94 12.10
C CYS A 72 -1.92 -3.11 11.53
N LEU A 73 -2.30 -4.35 11.85
CA LEU A 73 -1.64 -5.56 11.32
C LEU A 73 -1.78 -5.66 9.80
N THR A 74 -3.02 -5.59 9.28
CA THR A 74 -3.27 -5.73 7.85
C THR A 74 -2.67 -4.58 7.03
N GLN A 75 -2.70 -3.35 7.56
CA GLN A 75 -2.05 -2.22 6.90
C GLN A 75 -0.51 -2.32 6.97
N SER A 76 0.05 -2.83 8.07
CA SER A 76 1.50 -3.02 8.17
C SER A 76 2.01 -4.05 7.16
N TRP A 77 1.22 -5.08 6.85
CA TRP A 77 1.52 -6.04 5.79
C TRP A 77 1.74 -5.38 4.43
N LEU A 78 0.96 -4.33 4.11
CA LEU A 78 1.10 -3.54 2.88
C LEU A 78 2.39 -2.70 2.81
N SER A 79 3.25 -2.75 3.84
CA SER A 79 4.57 -2.11 3.79
C SER A 79 5.58 -2.83 2.89
N GLU A 80 5.37 -4.11 2.58
CA GLU A 80 6.27 -4.92 1.75
C GLU A 80 7.74 -4.93 2.23
N LEU A 81 7.97 -4.64 3.51
CA LEU A 81 9.32 -4.70 4.07
C LEU A 81 9.77 -6.16 4.18
N PRO A 82 11.05 -6.50 3.92
CA PRO A 82 11.51 -7.88 3.88
C PRO A 82 11.16 -8.73 5.12
N ASN A 83 11.20 -8.12 6.31
CA ASN A 83 10.97 -8.80 7.59
C ASN A 83 9.55 -8.59 8.15
N ILE A 84 8.62 -8.04 7.38
CA ILE A 84 7.27 -7.72 7.87
C ILE A 84 6.51 -8.96 8.31
N GLY A 85 6.61 -10.06 7.55
CA GLY A 85 5.93 -11.30 7.87
C GLY A 85 6.37 -11.85 9.22
N MET A 86 7.68 -11.90 9.48
CA MET A 86 8.20 -12.37 10.77
C MET A 86 7.86 -11.42 11.93
N LEU A 87 7.84 -10.10 11.70
CA LEU A 87 7.39 -9.13 12.70
C LEU A 87 5.92 -9.34 13.08
N ILE A 88 5.04 -9.49 12.08
CA ILE A 88 3.62 -9.77 12.27
C ILE A 88 3.42 -11.12 12.96
N PHE A 89 4.17 -12.16 12.57
CA PHE A 89 4.16 -13.46 13.23
C PHE A 89 4.45 -13.33 14.73
N ARG A 90 5.54 -12.64 15.10
CA ARG A 90 5.91 -12.43 16.51
C ARG A 90 4.85 -11.63 17.25
N TYR A 91 4.29 -10.59 16.64
CA TYR A 91 3.20 -9.82 17.23
C TYR A 91 1.97 -10.69 17.50
N ILE A 92 1.53 -11.46 16.51
CA ILE A 92 0.37 -12.36 16.62
C ILE A 92 0.57 -13.36 17.75
N ARG A 93 1.74 -14.00 17.80
CA ARG A 93 2.10 -14.93 18.89
C ARG A 93 2.01 -14.25 20.25
N LYS A 94 2.64 -13.09 20.41
CA LYS A 94 2.58 -12.31 21.67
C LYS A 94 1.15 -11.95 22.05
N ALA A 95 0.30 -11.57 21.09
CA ALA A 95 -1.09 -11.23 21.34
C ALA A 95 -1.94 -12.44 21.74
N ILE A 96 -1.70 -13.61 21.15
CA ILE A 96 -2.39 -14.86 21.48
C ILE A 96 -1.99 -15.35 22.87
N ASP A 97 -0.68 -15.40 23.15
CA ASP A 97 -0.10 -15.94 24.38
C ASP A 97 -0.34 -15.03 25.59
N ALA A 98 -0.50 -13.72 25.38
CA ALA A 98 -0.66 -12.78 26.47
C ALA A 98 -2.03 -12.93 27.19
N PRO A 99 -2.05 -12.80 28.54
CA PRO A 99 -3.29 -12.81 29.31
C PRO A 99 -4.05 -11.47 29.21
N ARG A 100 -3.38 -10.41 28.77
CA ARG A 100 -3.93 -9.05 28.60
C ARG A 100 -3.52 -8.51 27.23
N SER A 101 -4.24 -7.49 26.75
CA SER A 101 -3.90 -6.85 25.47
C SER A 101 -2.49 -6.24 25.51
N ILE A 102 -1.76 -6.44 24.41
CA ILE A 102 -0.39 -5.91 24.22
C ILE A 102 -0.38 -4.64 23.35
N GLU A 103 -1.54 -4.18 22.88
CA GLU A 103 -1.68 -3.16 21.83
C GLU A 103 -0.97 -1.84 22.14
N THR A 104 -0.95 -1.45 23.42
CA THR A 104 -0.33 -0.21 23.89
C THR A 104 1.01 -0.43 24.60
N ASN A 105 1.54 -1.65 24.57
CA ASN A 105 2.84 -1.96 25.19
C ASN A 105 4.00 -1.54 24.27
N PHE A 106 4.19 -0.23 24.10
CA PHE A 106 5.28 0.32 23.28
C PHE A 106 6.69 0.12 23.87
N GLY A 107 6.80 -0.46 25.06
CA GLY A 107 8.07 -0.96 25.58
C GLY A 107 8.52 -2.26 24.91
N ASP A 108 7.59 -2.99 24.29
CA ASP A 108 7.92 -4.16 23.46
C ASP A 108 8.39 -3.71 22.07
N PRO A 109 9.61 -4.11 21.64
CA PRO A 109 10.15 -3.72 20.34
C PRO A 109 9.28 -4.12 19.13
N ASP A 110 8.59 -5.27 19.18
CA ASP A 110 7.75 -5.71 18.05
C ASP A 110 6.48 -4.86 17.95
N VAL A 111 5.86 -4.52 19.08
CA VAL A 111 4.68 -3.65 19.13
C VAL A 111 5.04 -2.24 18.63
N LEU A 112 6.16 -1.69 19.10
CA LEU A 112 6.63 -0.37 18.69
C LEU A 112 6.97 -0.34 17.19
N GLN A 113 7.71 -1.33 16.70
CA GLN A 113 8.12 -1.40 15.30
C GLN A 113 6.90 -1.54 14.38
N LEU A 114 5.93 -2.37 14.73
CA LEU A 114 4.68 -2.51 13.97
C LEU A 114 3.93 -1.18 13.88
N ALA A 115 3.76 -0.48 15.02
CA ALA A 115 3.09 0.82 15.05
C ALA A 115 3.81 1.89 14.20
N GLN A 116 5.14 1.88 14.17
CA GLN A 116 5.93 2.77 13.33
C GLN A 116 5.76 2.48 11.84
N ILE A 117 5.71 1.19 11.46
CA ILE A 117 5.50 0.77 10.08
C ILE A 117 4.09 1.16 9.64
N TRP A 118 3.08 0.84 10.44
CA TRP A 118 1.70 1.25 10.22
C TRP A 118 1.58 2.74 9.93
N LYS A 119 2.18 3.58 10.79
CA LYS A 119 2.14 5.05 10.62
C LYS A 119 2.76 5.52 9.31
N LYS A 120 3.78 4.81 8.79
CA LYS A 120 4.39 5.12 7.49
C LYS A 120 3.48 4.72 6.33
N VAL A 121 2.82 3.57 6.42
CA VAL A 121 1.85 3.12 5.40
C VAL A 121 0.62 4.03 5.38
N ASP A 122 0.08 4.38 6.55
CA ASP A 122 -1.05 5.31 6.67
C ASP A 122 -0.70 6.72 6.18
N GLY A 123 0.51 7.21 6.47
CA GLY A 123 1.00 8.46 5.90
C GLY A 123 1.04 8.42 4.37
N GLU A 124 1.41 7.28 3.77
CA GLU A 124 1.40 7.11 2.32
C GLU A 124 -0.02 7.09 1.74
N ARG A 125 -0.96 6.44 2.43
CA ARG A 125 -2.39 6.51 2.11
C ARG A 125 -2.90 7.96 2.08
N VAL A 126 -2.52 8.76 3.09
CA VAL A 126 -2.88 10.19 3.15
C VAL A 126 -2.28 10.97 1.99
N HIS A 127 -1.01 10.74 1.66
CA HIS A 127 -0.38 11.40 0.51
C HIS A 127 -1.08 11.07 -0.82
N LEU A 128 -1.48 9.81 -1.03
CA LEU A 128 -2.23 9.41 -2.22
C LEU A 128 -3.55 10.19 -2.34
N MET A 129 -4.29 10.33 -1.24
CA MET A 129 -5.54 11.12 -1.24
C MET A 129 -5.29 12.63 -1.50
N GLN A 130 -4.19 13.19 -0.99
CA GLN A 130 -3.89 14.62 -1.11
C GLN A 130 -3.31 15.01 -2.47
N PHE A 131 -2.47 14.15 -3.04
CA PHE A 131 -1.68 14.45 -4.24
C PHE A 131 -2.27 13.83 -5.50
N VAL A 132 -3.49 13.26 -5.42
CA VAL A 132 -4.15 12.77 -6.62
C VAL A 132 -4.35 13.87 -7.64
N ARG A 133 -3.97 13.63 -8.89
CA ARG A 133 -4.25 14.50 -10.04
C ARG A 133 -4.83 13.64 -11.14
N PHE A 134 -6.12 13.82 -11.37
CA PHE A 134 -6.79 13.17 -12.48
C PHE A 134 -6.55 13.93 -13.78
N GLN A 135 -6.42 13.16 -14.84
CA GLN A 135 -6.39 13.63 -16.22
C GLN A 135 -7.55 12.97 -16.94
N LYS A 136 -8.34 13.74 -17.67
CA LYS A 136 -9.48 13.20 -18.41
C LYS A 136 -9.02 12.58 -19.73
N ALA A 137 -9.37 11.32 -19.94
CA ALA A 137 -9.19 10.64 -21.22
C ALA A 137 -10.35 10.93 -22.18
N ALA A 138 -10.13 10.72 -23.47
CA ALA A 138 -11.10 10.99 -24.53
C ALA A 138 -12.40 10.17 -24.41
N ASP A 139 -12.35 9.02 -23.74
CA ASP A 139 -13.52 8.18 -23.43
C ASP A 139 -14.33 8.68 -22.22
N GLY A 140 -13.88 9.75 -21.56
CA GLY A 140 -14.48 10.33 -20.36
C GLY A 140 -13.96 9.75 -19.04
N THR A 141 -13.03 8.79 -19.07
CA THR A 141 -12.45 8.19 -17.87
C THR A 141 -11.38 9.12 -17.27
N PHE A 142 -11.40 9.30 -15.95
CA PHE A 142 -10.38 10.07 -15.24
C PHE A 142 -9.23 9.17 -14.79
N PHE A 143 -8.04 9.41 -15.30
CA PHE A 143 -6.85 8.61 -14.98
C PHE A 143 -5.91 9.34 -14.02
N ALA A 144 -5.40 8.65 -13.01
CA ALA A 144 -4.35 9.14 -12.12
C ALA A 144 -3.31 8.06 -11.83
N ALA A 145 -2.03 8.43 -11.93
CA ALA A 145 -0.89 7.53 -11.70
C ALA A 145 -0.10 7.92 -10.46
N PHE A 146 0.39 6.92 -9.72
CA PHE A 146 1.25 7.10 -8.54
C PHE A 146 2.41 6.10 -8.54
N GLU A 147 3.41 6.41 -7.72
CA GLU A 147 4.48 5.48 -7.38
C GLU A 147 4.68 5.49 -5.87
N PRO A 148 3.72 4.96 -5.09
CA PRO A 148 3.79 4.99 -3.65
C PRO A 148 4.88 4.04 -3.15
N GLN A 149 5.56 4.46 -2.09
CA GLN A 149 6.62 3.68 -1.45
C GLN A 149 6.07 2.34 -0.94
N TYR A 150 4.92 2.39 -0.27
CA TYR A 150 4.19 1.23 0.27
C TYR A 150 2.94 0.94 -0.55
N ASN A 151 2.38 -0.25 -0.40
CA ASN A 151 1.18 -0.69 -1.13
C ASN A 151 -0.10 -0.08 -0.51
N ALA A 152 -0.16 1.25 -0.43
CA ALA A 152 -1.21 1.97 0.27
C ALA A 152 -2.44 2.27 -0.60
N LEU A 153 -2.37 2.01 -1.91
CA LEU A 153 -3.46 2.28 -2.86
C LEU A 153 -4.79 1.57 -2.50
N PRO A 154 -4.82 0.30 -2.05
CA PRO A 154 -6.07 -0.34 -1.67
C PRO A 154 -6.79 0.36 -0.52
N LEU A 155 -6.05 1.08 0.32
CA LEU A 155 -6.58 1.79 1.48
C LEU A 155 -7.27 3.12 1.12
N THR A 156 -7.15 3.60 -0.13
CA THR A 156 -7.74 4.86 -0.59
C THR A 156 -8.99 4.68 -1.44
N ILE A 157 -9.32 3.45 -1.84
CA ILE A 157 -10.43 3.14 -2.77
C ILE A 157 -11.74 3.76 -2.28
N GLN A 158 -12.10 3.53 -1.01
CA GLN A 158 -13.36 4.03 -0.46
C GLN A 158 -13.43 5.57 -0.52
N HIS A 159 -12.31 6.24 -0.23
CA HIS A 159 -12.24 7.70 -0.33
C HIS A 159 -12.50 8.19 -1.76
N PHE A 160 -11.89 7.56 -2.77
CA PHE A 160 -12.10 7.96 -4.16
C PHE A 160 -13.50 7.62 -4.66
N LYS A 161 -14.06 6.48 -4.27
CA LYS A 161 -15.44 6.09 -4.58
C LYS A 161 -16.43 7.11 -4.04
N ASP A 162 -16.28 7.51 -2.78
CA ASP A 162 -17.19 8.47 -2.13
C ASP A 162 -17.02 9.89 -2.67
N ARG A 163 -15.78 10.30 -2.98
CA ARG A 163 -15.45 11.69 -3.39
C ARG A 163 -15.73 11.97 -4.86
N PHE A 164 -15.59 10.97 -5.72
CA PHE A 164 -15.71 11.02 -7.18
C PHE A 164 -16.76 10.00 -7.68
N ALA A 165 -17.92 9.97 -7.03
CA ALA A 165 -18.98 8.99 -7.28
C ALA A 165 -19.68 9.17 -8.65
N ASP A 166 -19.60 10.37 -9.23
CA ASP A 166 -20.24 10.79 -10.48
C ASP A 166 -19.37 10.59 -11.72
N GLN A 167 -18.13 10.12 -11.54
CA GLN A 167 -17.11 10.04 -12.59
C GLN A 167 -16.49 8.65 -12.63
N LYS A 168 -16.25 8.14 -13.84
CA LYS A 168 -15.44 6.94 -14.02
C LYS A 168 -13.99 7.30 -13.78
N TRP A 169 -13.27 6.51 -13.00
CA TRP A 169 -11.87 6.80 -12.71
C TRP A 169 -11.01 5.55 -12.65
N ILE A 170 -9.73 5.75 -12.96
CA ILE A 170 -8.65 4.78 -12.79
C ILE A 170 -7.60 5.43 -11.90
N VAL A 171 -7.25 4.75 -10.81
CA VAL A 171 -6.06 5.08 -10.01
C VAL A 171 -5.07 3.93 -10.09
N TYR A 172 -3.86 4.22 -10.56
CA TYR A 172 -2.89 3.19 -10.93
C TYR A 172 -1.55 3.35 -10.21
N ASP A 173 -1.04 2.25 -9.65
CA ASP A 173 0.31 2.14 -9.07
C ASP A 173 1.30 1.72 -10.15
N MET A 174 2.12 2.65 -10.60
CA MET A 174 3.14 2.43 -11.62
C MET A 174 4.27 1.50 -11.17
N LYS A 175 4.56 1.44 -9.86
CA LYS A 175 5.61 0.57 -9.30
C LYS A 175 5.16 -0.87 -9.30
N ARG A 176 3.92 -1.12 -8.87
CA ARG A 176 3.34 -2.47 -8.68
C ARG A 176 2.55 -2.95 -9.89
N ARG A 177 2.34 -2.09 -10.89
CA ARG A 177 1.65 -2.37 -12.16
C ARG A 177 0.24 -2.93 -11.97
N TYR A 178 -0.49 -2.33 -11.04
CA TYR A 178 -1.92 -2.61 -10.88
C TYR A 178 -2.64 -1.33 -10.43
N GLY A 179 -3.95 -1.31 -10.60
CA GLY A 179 -4.78 -0.19 -10.17
C GLY A 179 -6.21 -0.60 -9.91
N PHE A 180 -7.04 0.41 -9.70
CA PHE A 180 -8.48 0.24 -9.48
C PHE A 180 -9.24 1.09 -10.48
N TYR A 181 -10.24 0.48 -11.11
CA TYR A 181 -11.18 1.13 -12.02
C TYR A 181 -12.56 1.20 -11.36
N TYR A 182 -13.15 2.38 -11.34
CA TYR A 182 -14.51 2.61 -10.90
C TYR A 182 -15.40 2.94 -12.09
N ASP A 183 -16.46 2.17 -12.28
CA ASP A 183 -17.36 2.25 -13.43
C ASP A 183 -18.67 3.00 -13.16
N LEU A 184 -18.77 3.66 -12.01
CA LEU A 184 -19.97 4.29 -11.39
C LEU A 184 -20.83 3.37 -10.52
N GLN A 185 -20.52 2.07 -10.44
CA GLN A 185 -21.24 1.11 -9.60
C GLN A 185 -20.27 0.38 -8.66
N GLU A 186 -19.25 -0.24 -9.24
CA GLU A 186 -18.28 -1.06 -8.56
C GLU A 186 -16.84 -0.66 -8.86
N VAL A 187 -15.94 -1.09 -7.98
CA VAL A 187 -14.51 -0.90 -8.15
C VAL A 187 -13.90 -2.25 -8.46
N THR A 188 -13.24 -2.35 -9.61
CA THR A 188 -12.55 -3.56 -10.05
C THR A 188 -11.04 -3.34 -10.06
N THR A 189 -10.29 -4.38 -9.70
CA THR A 189 -8.83 -4.38 -9.82
C THR A 189 -8.46 -4.57 -11.27
N ILE A 190 -7.56 -3.73 -11.78
CA ILE A 190 -7.06 -3.81 -13.15
C ILE A 190 -5.53 -3.96 -13.17
N SER A 191 -5.02 -4.69 -14.15
CA SER A 191 -3.59 -4.75 -14.50
C SER A 191 -3.45 -4.48 -15.99
N PHE A 192 -2.37 -3.81 -16.39
CA PHE A 192 -2.01 -3.70 -17.80
C PHE A 192 -0.96 -4.76 -18.11
N ASP A 193 -1.37 -5.80 -18.84
CA ASP A 193 -0.52 -6.96 -19.18
C ASP A 193 0.57 -6.65 -20.21
N ASP A 194 0.50 -5.49 -20.85
CA ASP A 194 1.34 -5.13 -22.00
C ASP A 194 2.23 -3.93 -21.69
N ASP A 195 3.56 -4.15 -21.67
CA ASP A 195 4.57 -3.10 -21.48
C ASP A 195 4.42 -1.97 -22.50
N SER A 196 3.83 -2.21 -23.67
CA SER A 196 3.60 -1.20 -24.70
C SER A 196 2.55 -0.15 -24.31
N LYS A 197 1.47 -0.55 -23.63
CA LYS A 197 0.44 0.38 -23.12
C LYS A 197 0.88 1.08 -21.84
N ALA A 198 1.64 0.37 -21.01
CA ALA A 198 2.30 0.96 -19.84
C ALA A 198 3.42 1.94 -20.22
N ALA A 199 4.03 1.80 -21.40
CA ALA A 199 5.08 2.71 -21.89
C ALA A 199 4.61 4.16 -22.01
N HIS A 200 3.37 4.36 -22.49
CA HIS A 200 2.74 5.68 -22.57
C HIS A 200 2.41 6.26 -21.18
N LEU A 201 2.34 5.42 -20.14
CA LEU A 201 2.09 5.81 -18.76
C LEU A 201 3.38 5.98 -17.92
N ILE A 202 4.58 5.73 -18.48
CA ILE A 202 5.87 5.82 -17.75
C ILE A 202 6.08 7.21 -17.13
N THR A 203 5.59 8.27 -17.79
CA THR A 203 5.64 9.64 -17.27
C THR A 203 4.56 9.91 -16.21
N GLY A 204 3.56 9.03 -16.10
CA GLY A 204 2.35 9.21 -15.31
C GLY A 204 1.32 10.16 -15.92
N MET A 205 1.56 10.58 -17.16
CA MET A 205 0.68 11.44 -17.93
C MET A 205 -0.02 10.62 -19.00
N LEU A 206 -1.27 10.98 -19.29
CA LEU A 206 -1.94 10.46 -20.48
C LEU A 206 -1.21 10.98 -21.72
N ASP A 207 -1.01 10.08 -22.68
CA ASP A 207 -0.58 10.46 -24.02
C ASP A 207 -1.58 11.44 -24.64
N GLU A 208 -1.10 12.40 -25.44
CA GLU A 208 -1.96 13.39 -26.08
C GLU A 208 -3.03 12.74 -26.97
N SER A 209 -2.73 11.57 -27.53
CA SER A 209 -3.67 10.77 -28.33
C SER A 209 -4.83 10.18 -27.54
N LEU A 210 -4.66 9.98 -26.22
CA LEU A 210 -5.65 9.40 -25.31
C LEU A 210 -6.37 10.47 -24.48
N MET A 211 -5.89 11.70 -24.53
CA MET A 211 -6.35 12.81 -23.70
C MET A 211 -7.59 13.48 -24.29
N ASP A 212 -8.51 13.92 -23.43
CA ASP A 212 -9.66 14.75 -23.84
C ASP A 212 -9.19 16.07 -24.47
N GLU A 213 -9.88 16.53 -25.51
CA GLU A 213 -9.54 17.75 -26.25
C GLU A 213 -9.39 19.00 -25.35
N ASN A 214 -10.13 19.07 -24.24
CA ASN A 214 -10.13 20.19 -23.32
C ASN A 214 -9.19 20.00 -22.12
N GLU A 215 -8.63 18.81 -21.91
CA GLU A 215 -7.80 18.51 -20.74
C GLU A 215 -6.58 19.45 -20.64
N LYS A 216 -5.92 19.75 -21.76
CA LYS A 216 -4.80 20.73 -21.78
C LYS A 216 -5.23 22.12 -21.31
N ILE A 217 -6.45 22.53 -21.60
CA ILE A 217 -7.02 23.80 -21.14
C ILE A 217 -7.22 23.75 -19.63
N PHE A 218 -7.79 22.65 -19.10
CA PHE A 218 -7.96 22.46 -17.66
C PHE A 218 -6.63 22.46 -16.91
N GLN A 219 -5.59 21.80 -17.44
CA GLN A 219 -4.25 21.83 -16.85
C GLN A 219 -3.67 23.25 -16.80
N LYS A 220 -3.86 24.04 -17.85
CA LYS A 220 -3.43 25.45 -17.88
C LYS A 220 -4.18 26.30 -16.87
N LEU A 221 -5.50 26.13 -16.75
CA LEU A 221 -6.33 26.81 -15.76
C LEU A 221 -5.87 26.47 -14.33
N TRP A 222 -5.60 25.19 -14.06
CA TRP A 222 -5.06 24.74 -12.78
C TRP A 222 -3.70 25.39 -12.46
N LYS A 223 -2.77 25.39 -13.41
CA LYS A 223 -1.45 26.04 -13.24
C LYS A 223 -1.59 27.54 -12.93
N THR A 224 -2.47 28.24 -13.64
CA THR A 224 -2.73 29.67 -13.40
C THR A 224 -3.34 29.90 -12.02
N TYR A 225 -4.34 29.12 -11.63
CA TYR A 225 -4.94 29.17 -10.30
C TYR A 225 -3.91 28.92 -9.19
N PHE A 226 -3.13 27.84 -9.31
CA PHE A 226 -2.09 27.47 -8.35
C PHE A 226 -1.05 28.58 -8.17
N LYS A 227 -0.62 29.21 -9.27
CA LYS A 227 0.33 30.34 -9.23
C LYS A 227 -0.29 31.58 -8.59
N ALA A 228 -1.56 31.87 -8.87
CA ALA A 228 -2.26 33.05 -8.38
C ALA A 228 -2.52 33.00 -6.87
N ILE A 229 -2.87 31.84 -6.32
CA ILE A 229 -3.17 31.67 -4.89
C ILE A 229 -1.90 31.53 -4.02
N CYS A 230 -0.75 31.29 -4.64
CA CYS A 230 0.51 31.09 -3.94
C CYS A 230 1.01 32.38 -3.28
N ILE A 231 1.11 32.38 -1.94
CA ILE A 231 1.66 33.49 -1.16
C ILE A 231 3.19 33.37 -1.16
N LYS A 232 3.87 34.24 -1.93
CA LYS A 232 5.32 34.19 -2.15
C LYS A 232 6.11 34.29 -0.85
N GLU A 233 5.65 35.10 0.09
CA GLU A 233 6.28 35.35 1.39
C GLU A 233 6.27 34.11 2.30
N ARG A 234 5.35 33.16 2.05
CA ARG A 234 5.25 31.90 2.81
C ARG A 234 6.04 30.75 2.17
N MET A 235 6.76 31.02 1.08
CA MET A 235 7.49 29.98 0.35
C MET A 235 8.67 29.44 1.17
N ASN A 236 8.57 28.18 1.59
CA ASN A 236 9.65 27.45 2.26
C ASN A 236 9.95 26.15 1.52
N PRO A 237 10.97 26.10 0.65
CA PRO A 237 11.27 24.92 -0.18
C PRO A 237 11.62 23.68 0.64
N ARG A 238 12.25 23.83 1.81
CA ARG A 238 12.60 22.69 2.68
C ARG A 238 11.35 22.05 3.27
N LYS A 239 10.44 22.88 3.81
CA LYS A 239 9.16 22.41 4.35
C LYS A 239 8.28 21.80 3.25
N HIS A 240 8.23 22.43 2.07
CA HIS A 240 7.50 21.92 0.91
C HIS A 240 7.96 20.51 0.52
N LYS A 241 9.28 20.26 0.43
CA LYS A 241 9.81 18.92 0.11
C LYS A 241 9.53 17.88 1.20
N LYS A 242 9.41 18.31 2.46
CA LYS A 242 9.08 17.44 3.60
C LYS A 242 7.60 17.05 3.59
N ASP A 243 6.72 18.04 3.40
CA ASP A 243 5.27 17.86 3.46
C ASP A 243 4.72 17.24 2.16
N MET A 244 5.37 17.51 1.02
CA MET A 244 5.05 16.93 -0.29
C MET A 244 6.31 16.28 -0.89
N PRO A 245 6.50 14.97 -0.65
CA PRO A 245 7.68 14.24 -1.12
C PRO A 245 7.89 14.37 -2.64
N VAL A 246 9.14 14.61 -3.05
CA VAL A 246 9.52 14.89 -4.45
C VAL A 246 9.11 13.77 -5.41
N ARG A 247 9.02 12.52 -4.95
CA ARG A 247 8.57 11.37 -5.76
C ARG A 247 7.20 11.58 -6.41
N TYR A 248 6.31 12.35 -5.77
CA TYR A 248 4.99 12.64 -6.30
C TYR A 248 5.00 13.73 -7.38
N TRP A 249 6.04 14.57 -7.43
CA TRP A 249 6.02 15.80 -8.23
C TRP A 249 5.91 15.52 -9.73
N LYS A 250 6.40 14.38 -10.22
CA LYS A 250 6.25 14.00 -11.63
C LYS A 250 4.79 13.80 -12.04
N TYR A 251 3.94 13.39 -11.10
CA TYR A 251 2.50 13.18 -11.31
C TYR A 251 1.66 14.44 -11.06
N LEU A 252 2.29 15.55 -10.63
CA LEU A 252 1.58 16.79 -10.32
C LEU A 252 1.59 17.74 -11.51
N THR A 253 0.42 18.04 -12.04
CA THR A 253 0.23 19.01 -13.14
C THR A 253 0.92 20.35 -12.85
N GLU A 254 0.81 20.88 -11.62
CA GLU A 254 1.42 22.16 -11.23
C GLU A 254 2.95 22.16 -11.14
N LYS A 255 3.59 20.97 -11.14
CA LYS A 255 5.05 20.83 -11.12
C LYS A 255 5.64 20.53 -12.50
N GLN A 256 4.79 20.28 -13.48
CA GLN A 256 5.21 20.00 -14.85
C GLN A 256 5.53 21.29 -15.61
N GLY A 257 6.72 21.33 -16.19
CA GLY A 257 7.20 22.48 -16.97
C GLY A 257 7.85 23.58 -16.13
N ASN A 258 8.28 23.29 -14.90
CA ASN A 258 9.29 24.15 -14.27
C ASN A 258 10.64 23.90 -14.97
N GLU A 259 10.84 24.63 -16.06
CA GLU A 259 12.17 25.07 -16.46
C GLU A 259 12.85 25.73 -15.24
N LYS A 260 14.17 25.53 -15.19
CA LYS A 260 15.07 25.99 -14.14
C LYS A 260 14.93 27.47 -13.83
#